data_AF-A0A1C5AXX5-F1
#
_entry.id   AF-A0A1C5AXX5-F1
#
_cell.length_a   1.000
_cell.length_b   1.000
_cell.length_c   1.000
_cell.angle_alpha   90.00
_cell.angle_beta   90.00
_cell.angle_gamma   90.00
#
_symmetry.space_group_name_H-M   'P 1'
#
loop_
_entity.id
_entity.type
_entity.pdbx_description
1 polymer ?
#
loop_
_entity_poly.entity_id
_entity_poly.type
_entity_poly.pdbx_seq_one_letter_code
_entity_poly.pdbx_strand_id
1 'polypeptide(L)'
;MNLATMMACATCRIALTEHNSGDTIVYRHPVSDDGHEVVPVNAGLIKGVFNSCHTCTDAPPMWNYHTGHIEILSLSSGIAADYSDQWHVCLRCAQLIEADDSDALTARCAGLMRWHPDSDEYTILRTLQRGIVLSREGRTLLTTTNWPPARISADMMPKIRDRFSGLLRGPANLPAAINDRDQRQNLARQLDLIPMYWINQEFTNLVNTVSADRPPAWVTDEIAPSTSGLLAWPQPVGQTGQLAAVSWTPEGNGWQVIGYHSIGSGMDEDLMPTLRHEIGWLAPIHAEHVTRGTGLDGSHPLGPLITTWLLINQQMAEAVPAKLSKGIVKAYQRSQRPTPEVKIVQIRTRSSTSLTQCTEPTRPRARAKPDHRFWVSGHPRQQAYGPGRSLRREIEIQPFLKGDEHLPIRLSTTVRVLGSRSATDGKLGTD
;
A
#
# COMPACT_ATOMS: atom_id res chain seq x y z
N MET A 1 5.84 -6.41 5.88
CA MET A 1 4.77 -7.29 6.41
C MET A 1 3.47 -6.91 5.76
N ASN A 2 2.73 -7.87 5.18
CA ASN A 2 1.37 -7.60 4.73
C ASN A 2 0.52 -7.33 5.97
N LEU A 3 -0.10 -6.16 6.06
CA LEU A 3 -0.83 -5.75 7.27
C LEU A 3 -2.21 -6.43 7.37
N ALA A 4 -2.50 -7.34 6.43
CA ALA A 4 -3.82 -7.91 6.17
C ALA A 4 -3.85 -9.45 6.23
N THR A 5 -3.07 -10.11 7.09
CA THR A 5 -3.34 -11.53 7.39
C THR A 5 -4.45 -11.63 8.42
N MET A 6 -5.69 -11.54 7.94
CA MET A 6 -6.88 -11.90 8.72
C MET A 6 -7.29 -13.33 8.38
N MET A 7 -7.94 -13.99 9.33
CA MET A 7 -8.43 -15.36 9.15
C MET A 7 -9.95 -15.38 8.97
N ALA A 8 -10.41 -16.32 8.17
CA ALA A 8 -11.80 -16.59 7.90
C ALA A 8 -12.08 -18.07 8.18
N CYS A 9 -13.32 -18.42 8.50
CA CYS A 9 -13.67 -19.83 8.62
C CYS A 9 -13.84 -20.46 7.24
N ALA A 10 -13.15 -21.57 6.98
CA ALA A 10 -13.30 -22.30 5.71
C ALA A 10 -14.73 -22.80 5.48
N THR A 11 -15.46 -23.07 6.58
CA THR A 11 -16.81 -23.65 6.57
C THR A 11 -17.89 -22.60 6.32
N CYS A 12 -18.09 -21.66 7.25
CA CYS A 12 -19.14 -20.65 7.16
C CYS A 12 -18.72 -19.39 6.39
N ARG A 13 -17.43 -19.23 6.06
CA ARG A 13 -16.88 -18.06 5.36
C ARG A 13 -17.08 -16.74 6.11
N ILE A 14 -17.23 -16.80 7.43
CA ILE A 14 -17.31 -15.64 8.31
C ILE A 14 -15.90 -15.24 8.77
N ALA A 15 -15.71 -13.94 8.99
CA ALA A 15 -14.52 -13.37 9.59
C ALA A 15 -14.29 -13.97 10.99
N LEU A 16 -13.09 -14.48 11.25
CA LEU A 16 -12.74 -14.98 12.58
C LEU A 16 -12.08 -13.88 13.40
N THR A 17 -12.32 -13.91 14.70
CA THR A 17 -11.71 -13.00 15.67
C THR A 17 -10.53 -13.68 16.34
N GLU A 18 -9.44 -12.92 16.48
CA GLU A 18 -8.18 -13.40 17.04
C GLU A 18 -8.18 -13.19 18.55
N HIS A 19 -7.99 -14.26 19.32
CA HIS A 19 -7.87 -14.21 20.77
C HIS A 19 -6.53 -14.76 21.22
N ASN A 20 -5.79 -13.94 21.98
CA ASN A 20 -4.54 -14.36 22.59
C ASN A 20 -4.82 -15.15 23.86
N SER A 21 -4.48 -16.43 23.87
CA SER A 21 -4.55 -17.32 25.04
C SER A 21 -3.14 -17.69 25.48
N GLY A 22 -2.42 -16.74 26.09
CA GLY A 22 -1.00 -16.89 26.41
C GLY A 22 -0.14 -16.74 25.15
N ASP A 23 0.72 -17.72 24.86
CA ASP A 23 1.59 -17.71 23.67
C ASP A 23 0.90 -18.25 22.40
N THR A 24 -0.38 -18.66 22.50
CA THR A 24 -1.14 -19.20 21.39
C THR A 24 -2.28 -18.29 20.96
N ILE A 25 -2.39 -18.11 19.64
CA ILE A 25 -3.49 -17.40 19.00
C ILE A 25 -4.61 -18.41 18.72
N VAL A 26 -5.81 -18.14 19.23
CA VAL A 26 -7.03 -18.93 19.00
C VAL A 26 -8.01 -18.10 18.18
N TYR A 27 -8.59 -18.71 17.15
CA TYR A 27 -9.59 -18.04 16.31
C TYR A 27 -10.99 -18.49 16.70
N ARG A 28 -11.92 -17.53 16.81
CA ARG A 28 -13.33 -17.79 17.18
C ARG A 28 -14.29 -17.17 16.17
N HIS A 29 -15.50 -17.73 16.10
CA HIS A 29 -16.61 -17.07 15.42
C HIS A 29 -17.06 -15.85 16.23
N PRO A 30 -17.59 -14.80 15.59
CA PRO A 30 -18.14 -13.64 16.29
C PRO A 30 -19.30 -13.98 17.24
N VAL A 31 -20.00 -15.08 16.97
CA VAL A 31 -21.06 -15.66 17.80
C VAL A 31 -20.78 -17.15 17.92
N SER A 32 -20.84 -17.68 19.13
CA SER A 32 -20.42 -19.04 19.48
C SER A 32 -21.37 -20.17 19.02
N ASP A 33 -22.42 -19.87 18.25
CA ASP A 33 -23.54 -20.79 17.96
C ASP A 33 -23.51 -21.43 16.56
N ASP A 34 -22.39 -21.32 15.81
CA ASP A 34 -22.34 -21.74 14.39
C ASP A 34 -22.39 -23.28 14.17
N GLY A 35 -22.47 -24.08 15.24
CA GLY A 35 -22.70 -25.54 15.15
C GLY A 35 -21.58 -26.34 14.47
N HIS A 36 -20.43 -25.73 14.19
CA HIS A 36 -19.25 -26.39 13.62
C HIS A 36 -17.94 -25.89 14.22
N GLU A 37 -16.90 -26.72 14.11
CA GLU A 37 -15.54 -26.35 14.52
C GLU A 37 -14.98 -25.24 13.62
N VAL A 38 -14.21 -24.32 14.22
CA VAL A 38 -13.54 -23.23 13.50
C VAL A 38 -12.38 -23.81 12.69
N VAL A 39 -12.37 -23.58 11.38
CA VAL A 39 -11.26 -23.96 10.48
C VAL A 39 -10.64 -22.68 9.89
N PRO A 40 -9.58 -22.12 10.52
CA PRO A 40 -9.00 -20.85 10.08
C PRO A 40 -8.30 -21.00 8.73
N VAL A 41 -8.67 -20.16 7.76
CA VAL A 41 -7.95 -19.98 6.49
C VAL A 41 -7.70 -18.50 6.22
N ASN A 42 -6.69 -18.21 5.40
CA ASN A 42 -6.39 -16.82 5.03
C ASN A 42 -7.61 -16.18 4.35
N ALA A 43 -8.09 -15.07 4.91
CA ALA A 43 -9.22 -14.29 4.42
C ALA A 43 -9.11 -13.89 2.95
N GLY A 44 -7.90 -13.61 2.47
CA GLY A 44 -7.63 -13.25 1.08
C GLY A 44 -7.97 -14.36 0.07
N LEU A 45 -8.14 -15.61 0.53
CA LEU A 45 -8.56 -16.73 -0.31
C LEU A 45 -10.09 -16.84 -0.46
N ILE A 46 -10.86 -16.14 0.38
CA ILE A 46 -12.32 -16.19 0.37
C ILE A 46 -12.88 -14.83 -0.03
N LYS A 47 -13.64 -14.79 -1.13
CA LYS A 47 -14.31 -13.57 -1.56
C LYS A 47 -15.41 -13.19 -0.57
N GLY A 48 -15.39 -11.94 -0.10
CA GLY A 48 -16.54 -11.33 0.58
C GLY A 48 -16.59 -11.43 2.10
N VAL A 49 -15.61 -12.07 2.75
CA VAL A 49 -15.65 -12.35 4.19
C VAL A 49 -15.72 -11.10 5.07
N PHE A 50 -15.10 -9.99 4.64
CA PHE A 50 -15.01 -8.74 5.42
C PHE A 50 -15.73 -7.59 4.72
N ASN A 51 -16.78 -7.89 3.96
CA ASN A 51 -17.51 -6.88 3.19
C ASN A 51 -18.73 -6.32 3.93
N SER A 52 -19.04 -6.84 5.13
CA SER A 52 -20.22 -6.44 5.87
C SER A 52 -19.87 -6.00 7.29
N CYS A 53 -20.60 -4.99 7.73
CA CYS A 53 -20.55 -4.51 9.09
C CYS A 53 -21.21 -5.53 10.03
N HIS A 54 -20.57 -5.87 11.15
CA HIS A 54 -21.12 -6.77 12.17
C HIS A 54 -22.37 -6.20 12.87
N THR A 55 -22.63 -4.89 12.77
CA THR A 55 -23.83 -4.29 13.39
C THR A 55 -25.01 -4.18 12.42
N CYS A 56 -24.79 -3.81 11.16
CA CYS A 56 -25.87 -3.54 10.21
C CYS A 56 -25.89 -4.47 8.98
N THR A 57 -24.92 -5.38 8.87
CA THR A 57 -24.77 -6.41 7.82
C THR A 57 -24.68 -5.92 6.36
N ASP A 58 -24.82 -4.62 6.11
CA ASP A 58 -25.07 -4.06 4.78
C ASP A 58 -23.85 -3.32 4.18
N ALA A 59 -23.12 -2.57 5.01
CA ALA A 59 -22.06 -1.68 4.54
C ALA A 59 -20.65 -2.23 4.81
N PRO A 60 -19.65 -1.89 3.98
CA PRO A 60 -18.27 -2.29 4.20
C PRO A 60 -17.73 -1.74 5.53
N PRO A 61 -17.06 -2.57 6.35
CA PRO A 61 -16.53 -2.13 7.62
C PRO A 61 -15.29 -1.24 7.44
N MET A 62 -15.04 -0.41 8.43
CA MET A 62 -13.94 0.57 8.43
C MET A 62 -13.13 0.54 9.73
N TRP A 63 -13.81 0.23 10.83
CA TRP A 63 -13.23 0.20 12.16
C TRP A 63 -13.39 -1.21 12.75
N ASN A 64 -12.35 -1.69 13.44
CA ASN A 64 -12.47 -2.80 14.36
C ASN A 64 -12.57 -2.24 15.79
N TYR A 65 -13.76 -2.28 16.37
CA TYR A 65 -13.99 -1.89 17.76
C TYR A 65 -13.59 -3.02 18.68
N HIS A 66 -12.89 -2.68 19.77
CA HIS A 66 -12.60 -3.59 20.86
C HIS A 66 -13.56 -3.27 22.00
N THR A 67 -14.21 -4.29 22.52
CA THR A 67 -15.17 -4.20 23.62
C THR A 67 -14.77 -5.14 24.75
N GLY A 68 -15.28 -4.91 25.95
CA GLY A 68 -15.31 -5.97 26.97
C GLY A 68 -16.11 -7.19 26.48
N HIS A 69 -15.96 -8.30 27.20
CA HIS A 69 -16.75 -9.53 27.00
C HIS A 69 -18.25 -9.24 27.11
N ILE A 70 -19.04 -9.67 26.10
CA ILE A 70 -20.50 -9.45 26.08
C ILE A 70 -21.20 -10.80 26.10
N GLU A 71 -21.96 -11.05 27.17
CA GLU A 71 -22.84 -12.22 27.30
C GLU A 71 -24.28 -11.75 27.32
N ILE A 72 -25.12 -12.37 26.50
CA ILE A 72 -26.57 -12.13 26.51
C ILE A 72 -27.28 -13.43 26.86
N LEU A 73 -28.03 -13.40 27.95
CA LEU A 73 -28.88 -14.51 28.36
C LEU A 73 -30.25 -14.37 27.69
N SER A 74 -30.61 -15.30 26.80
CA SER A 74 -31.98 -15.39 26.31
C SER A 74 -32.85 -16.13 27.32
N LEU A 75 -33.77 -15.41 27.97
CA LEU A 75 -34.68 -15.99 28.96
C LEU A 75 -35.68 -16.99 28.36
N SER A 76 -35.97 -16.90 27.06
CA SER A 76 -36.93 -17.79 26.37
C SER A 76 -36.33 -19.13 25.97
N SER A 77 -35.03 -19.21 25.70
CA SER A 77 -34.33 -20.45 25.32
C SER A 77 -33.40 -21.01 26.41
N GLY A 78 -33.08 -20.22 27.44
CA GLY A 78 -32.11 -20.60 28.48
C GLY A 78 -30.67 -20.67 27.98
N ILE A 79 -30.40 -20.18 26.77
CA ILE A 79 -29.08 -20.18 26.14
C ILE A 79 -28.42 -18.83 26.42
N ALA A 80 -27.20 -18.87 26.97
CA ALA A 80 -26.30 -17.72 27.00
C ALA A 80 -25.53 -17.69 25.68
N ALA A 81 -25.71 -16.62 24.90
CA ALA A 81 -24.89 -16.37 23.73
C ALA A 81 -23.66 -15.56 24.15
N ASP A 82 -22.48 -16.11 23.88
CA ASP A 82 -21.19 -15.46 24.07
C ASP A 82 -20.76 -14.79 22.75
N TYR A 83 -20.58 -13.47 22.81
CA TYR A 83 -20.24 -12.62 21.68
C TYR A 83 -18.78 -12.17 21.73
N SER A 84 -18.18 -12.01 20.55
CA SER A 84 -16.81 -11.52 20.42
C SER A 84 -16.60 -10.13 21.05
N ASP A 85 -15.37 -9.90 21.50
CA ASP A 85 -14.82 -8.61 21.91
C ASP A 85 -14.37 -7.73 20.72
N GLN A 86 -14.50 -8.21 19.48
CA GLN A 86 -14.07 -7.50 18.27
C GLN A 86 -15.21 -7.33 17.26
N TRP A 87 -15.41 -6.08 16.82
CA TRP A 87 -16.54 -5.69 15.99
C TRP A 87 -16.09 -4.90 14.75
N HIS A 88 -16.29 -5.47 13.56
CA HIS A 88 -16.06 -4.76 12.30
C HIS A 88 -17.25 -3.84 11.98
N VAL A 89 -17.06 -2.54 12.13
CA VAL A 89 -18.12 -1.55 12.06
C VAL A 89 -17.93 -0.61 10.86
N CYS A 90 -18.99 -0.36 10.08
CA CYS A 90 -18.99 0.63 8.99
C CYS A 90 -19.02 2.06 9.54
N LEU A 91 -18.71 3.05 8.70
CA LEU A 91 -18.59 4.44 9.16
C LEU A 91 -19.90 4.98 9.77
N ARG A 92 -21.06 4.66 9.21
CA ARG A 92 -22.36 5.12 9.74
C ARG A 92 -22.63 4.57 11.14
N CYS A 93 -22.45 3.27 11.34
CA CYS A 93 -22.64 2.67 12.64
C CYS A 93 -21.60 3.17 13.64
N ALA A 94 -20.36 3.39 13.20
CA ALA A 94 -19.32 3.99 14.02
C ALA A 94 -19.74 5.40 14.49
N GLN A 95 -20.33 6.24 13.64
CA GLN A 95 -20.84 7.55 14.07
C GLN A 95 -21.88 7.46 15.20
N LEU A 96 -22.77 6.46 15.16
CA LEU A 96 -23.78 6.25 16.20
C LEU A 96 -23.16 5.71 17.49
N ILE A 97 -22.17 4.81 17.38
CA ILE A 97 -21.40 4.32 18.54
C ILE A 97 -20.63 5.46 19.20
N GLU A 98 -19.93 6.29 18.42
CA GLU A 98 -19.17 7.44 18.94
C GLU A 98 -20.07 8.55 19.50
N ALA A 99 -21.34 8.61 19.09
CA ALA A 99 -22.34 9.53 19.62
C ALA A 99 -23.06 9.01 20.87
N ASP A 100 -22.68 7.82 21.37
CA ASP A 100 -23.36 7.15 22.49
C ASP A 100 -24.86 6.87 22.23
N ASP A 101 -25.27 6.77 20.97
CA ASP A 101 -26.67 6.63 20.56
C ASP A 101 -26.99 5.18 20.17
N SER A 102 -27.03 4.29 21.17
CA SER A 102 -27.35 2.88 20.96
C SER A 102 -28.77 2.68 20.43
N ASP A 103 -29.72 3.53 20.81
CA ASP A 103 -31.11 3.39 20.38
C ASP A 103 -31.26 3.72 18.89
N ALA A 104 -30.60 4.78 18.38
CA ALA A 104 -30.58 5.05 16.94
C ALA A 104 -29.81 3.98 16.16
N LEU A 105 -28.74 3.43 16.72
CA LEU A 105 -28.02 2.29 16.14
C LEU A 105 -28.94 1.08 15.97
N THR A 106 -29.72 0.75 17.01
CA THR A 106 -30.68 -0.37 16.97
C THR A 106 -31.80 -0.11 16.00
N ALA A 107 -32.44 1.06 16.07
CA ALA A 107 -33.52 1.42 15.17
C ALA A 107 -33.09 1.34 13.70
N ARG A 108 -31.88 1.82 13.38
CA ARG A 108 -31.30 1.72 12.04
C ARG A 108 -31.09 0.27 11.61
N CYS A 109 -30.39 -0.52 12.41
CA CYS A 109 -30.05 -1.90 12.05
C CYS A 109 -31.29 -2.79 11.96
N ALA A 110 -32.23 -2.65 12.89
CA ALA A 110 -33.52 -3.32 12.85
C ALA A 110 -34.34 -2.92 11.62
N GLY A 111 -34.32 -1.63 11.25
CA GLY A 111 -34.99 -1.15 10.03
C GLY A 111 -34.45 -1.82 8.76
N LEU A 112 -33.13 -2.02 8.65
CA LEU A 112 -32.51 -2.75 7.54
C LEU A 112 -32.91 -4.22 7.50
N MET A 113 -33.02 -4.86 8.68
CA MET A 113 -33.44 -6.26 8.82
C MET A 113 -34.97 -6.44 8.80
N ARG A 114 -35.73 -5.33 8.76
CA ARG A 114 -37.20 -5.27 8.84
C ARG A 114 -37.76 -5.92 10.11
N TRP A 115 -37.03 -5.81 11.22
CA TRP A 115 -37.47 -6.30 12.53
C TRP A 115 -38.39 -5.28 13.21
N HIS A 116 -39.45 -5.78 13.83
CA HIS A 116 -40.39 -4.94 14.57
C HIS A 116 -39.83 -4.58 15.95
N PRO A 117 -40.05 -3.36 16.48
CA PRO A 117 -39.57 -2.97 17.81
C PRO A 117 -39.98 -3.90 18.95
N ASP A 118 -41.10 -4.59 18.80
CA ASP A 118 -41.64 -5.52 19.80
C ASP A 118 -41.15 -6.97 19.64
N SER A 119 -40.22 -7.24 18.71
CA SER A 119 -39.72 -8.60 18.48
C SER A 119 -38.58 -8.96 19.44
N ASP A 120 -38.42 -10.26 19.69
CA ASP A 120 -37.32 -10.77 20.52
C ASP A 120 -35.97 -10.44 19.88
N GLU A 121 -35.87 -10.51 18.55
CA GLU A 121 -34.66 -10.14 17.79
C GLU A 121 -34.29 -8.67 17.99
N TYR A 122 -35.27 -7.76 18.01
CA TYR A 122 -35.03 -6.36 18.30
C TYR A 122 -34.47 -6.15 19.71
N THR A 123 -35.05 -6.84 20.70
CA THR A 123 -34.64 -6.74 22.10
C THR A 123 -33.22 -7.28 22.32
N ILE A 124 -32.89 -8.41 21.67
CA ILE A 124 -31.55 -9.00 21.70
C ILE A 124 -30.54 -8.05 21.03
N LEU A 125 -30.86 -7.54 19.83
CA LEU A 125 -30.02 -6.59 19.11
C LEU A 125 -29.76 -5.32 19.91
N ARG A 126 -30.81 -4.78 20.54
CA ARG A 126 -30.71 -3.59 21.40
C ARG A 126 -29.76 -3.82 22.56
N THR A 127 -29.90 -4.96 23.22
CA THR A 127 -29.05 -5.34 24.37
C THR A 127 -27.59 -5.47 23.93
N LEU A 128 -27.35 -6.16 22.80
CA LEU A 128 -26.02 -6.32 22.23
C LEU A 128 -25.37 -5.00 21.90
N GLN A 129 -26.06 -4.16 21.14
CA GLN A 129 -25.53 -2.88 20.68
C GLN A 129 -25.31 -1.89 21.82
N ARG A 130 -26.18 -1.91 22.84
CA ARG A 130 -25.94 -1.17 24.08
C ARG A 130 -24.69 -1.67 24.79
N GLY A 131 -24.48 -2.99 24.84
CA GLY A 131 -23.24 -3.60 25.33
C GLY A 131 -22.02 -3.04 24.59
N ILE A 132 -22.00 -3.13 23.26
CA ILE A 132 -20.91 -2.62 22.40
C ILE A 132 -20.62 -1.14 22.68
N VAL A 133 -21.66 -0.30 22.76
CA VAL A 133 -21.50 1.14 23.03
C VAL A 133 -20.90 1.35 24.42
N LEU A 134 -21.42 0.69 25.45
CA LEU A 134 -20.99 0.93 26.84
C LEU A 134 -19.61 0.33 27.17
N SER A 135 -19.22 -0.78 26.54
CA SER A 135 -17.98 -1.49 26.83
C SER A 135 -16.85 -1.23 25.84
N ARG A 136 -17.01 -0.25 24.92
CA ARG A 136 -15.96 0.09 23.94
C ARG A 136 -14.69 0.61 24.63
N GLU A 137 -13.55 0.00 24.29
CA GLU A 137 -12.24 0.40 24.80
C GLU A 137 -11.45 1.23 23.77
N GLY A 138 -11.72 1.02 22.48
CA GLY A 138 -11.09 1.73 21.39
C GLY A 138 -11.44 1.14 20.03
N ARG A 139 -10.87 1.72 18.97
CA ARG A 139 -11.07 1.26 17.60
C ARG A 139 -9.80 1.32 16.79
N THR A 140 -9.63 0.33 15.91
CA THR A 140 -8.49 0.19 15.01
C THR A 140 -8.95 0.31 13.57
N LEU A 141 -8.23 1.07 12.74
CA LEU A 141 -8.53 1.19 11.32
C LEU A 141 -8.36 -0.17 10.62
N LEU A 142 -9.42 -0.62 9.93
CA LEU A 142 -9.36 -1.79 9.06
C LEU A 142 -8.75 -1.40 7.72
N THR A 143 -7.69 -2.10 7.33
CA THR A 143 -6.96 -1.86 6.06
C THR A 143 -7.21 -2.92 5.01
N THR A 144 -8.10 -3.85 5.32
CA THR A 144 -8.41 -5.05 4.55
C THR A 144 -9.69 -4.93 3.75
N THR A 145 -10.52 -3.94 4.07
CA THR A 145 -11.74 -3.64 3.33
C THR A 145 -11.40 -3.27 1.89
N ASN A 146 -11.99 -3.99 0.94
CA ASN A 146 -11.72 -3.81 -0.48
C ASN A 146 -12.49 -2.62 -1.07
N TRP A 147 -12.06 -1.41 -0.72
CA TRP A 147 -12.66 -0.19 -1.23
C TRP A 147 -12.31 0.04 -2.71
N PRO A 148 -13.27 0.46 -3.54
CA PRO A 148 -12.99 0.97 -4.87
C PRO A 148 -11.89 2.06 -4.82
N PRO A 149 -10.84 1.98 -5.66
CA PRO A 149 -9.71 2.89 -5.57
C PRO A 149 -10.08 4.32 -5.96
N ALA A 150 -9.45 5.30 -5.29
CA ALA A 150 -9.55 6.70 -5.68
C ALA A 150 -8.65 6.97 -6.88
N ARG A 151 -9.10 7.85 -7.79
CA ARG A 151 -8.22 8.45 -8.78
C ARG A 151 -7.43 9.58 -8.12
N ILE A 152 -6.13 9.37 -7.92
CA ILE A 152 -5.25 10.36 -7.29
C ILE A 152 -4.69 11.30 -8.36
N SER A 153 -4.85 12.61 -8.18
CA SER A 153 -4.22 13.63 -9.02
C SER A 153 -3.12 14.40 -8.26
N ALA A 154 -2.24 15.06 -9.00
CA ALA A 154 -1.11 15.79 -8.43
C ALA A 154 -1.53 16.88 -7.44
N ASP A 155 -2.64 17.59 -7.70
CA ASP A 155 -3.17 18.64 -6.83
C ASP A 155 -3.79 18.12 -5.52
N MET A 156 -4.14 16.83 -5.46
CA MET A 156 -4.62 16.18 -4.24
C MET A 156 -3.48 15.85 -3.27
N MET A 157 -2.25 15.70 -3.75
CA MET A 157 -1.11 15.23 -2.96
C MET A 157 -0.90 15.98 -1.63
N PRO A 158 -0.92 17.33 -1.59
CA PRO A 158 -0.75 18.05 -0.33
C PRO A 158 -1.86 17.72 0.69
N LYS A 159 -3.11 17.59 0.22
CA LYS A 159 -4.26 17.27 1.06
C LYS A 159 -4.22 15.83 1.54
N ILE A 160 -3.80 14.90 0.69
CA ILE A 160 -3.60 13.48 1.03
C ILE A 160 -2.57 13.35 2.13
N ARG A 161 -1.39 13.95 1.94
CA ARG A 161 -0.30 13.97 2.92
C ARG A 161 -0.75 14.56 4.24
N ASP A 162 -1.42 15.72 4.21
CA ASP A 162 -1.88 16.40 5.43
C ASP A 162 -2.93 15.56 6.18
N ARG A 163 -3.84 14.88 5.48
CA ARG A 163 -4.81 13.98 6.13
C ARG A 163 -4.15 12.76 6.73
N PHE A 164 -3.20 12.15 6.03
CA PHE A 164 -2.48 10.99 6.56
C PHE A 164 -1.61 11.37 7.77
N SER A 165 -0.92 12.51 7.69
CA SER A 165 -0.17 13.10 8.80
C SER A 165 -1.09 13.42 10.00
N GLY A 166 -2.33 13.84 9.75
CA GLY A 166 -3.37 13.99 10.76
C GLY A 166 -3.81 12.66 11.39
N LEU A 167 -4.07 11.63 10.56
CA LEU A 167 -4.46 10.29 11.00
C LEU A 167 -3.39 9.67 11.92
N LEU A 168 -2.11 9.79 11.54
CA LEU A 168 -0.99 9.30 12.35
C LEU A 168 -0.92 9.97 13.73
N ARG A 169 -1.28 11.25 13.85
CA ARG A 169 -1.36 11.97 15.13
C ARG A 169 -2.69 11.79 15.86
N GLY A 170 -3.69 11.25 15.18
CA GLY A 170 -5.05 11.09 15.70
C GLY A 170 -5.15 10.03 16.79
N PRO A 171 -6.27 10.00 17.51
CA PRO A 171 -6.50 9.08 18.61
C PRO A 171 -6.82 7.65 18.15
N ALA A 172 -7.17 7.45 16.88
CA ALA A 172 -7.50 6.13 16.35
C ALA A 172 -6.29 5.20 16.38
N ASN A 173 -6.51 3.93 16.71
CA ASN A 173 -5.49 2.90 16.54
C ASN A 173 -5.34 2.58 15.05
N LEU A 174 -4.11 2.30 14.66
CA LEU A 174 -3.73 1.84 13.33
C LEU A 174 -3.31 0.36 13.41
N PRO A 175 -3.13 -0.34 12.29
CA PRO A 175 -2.59 -1.69 12.30
C PRO A 175 -1.27 -1.75 13.08
N ALA A 176 -1.04 -2.85 13.81
CA ALA A 176 0.04 -2.99 14.79
C ALA A 176 1.42 -2.52 14.30
N ALA A 177 1.78 -2.85 13.05
CA ALA A 177 3.07 -2.48 12.45
C ALA A 177 3.33 -0.97 12.31
N ILE A 178 2.29 -0.15 12.44
CA ILE A 178 2.38 1.31 12.41
C ILE A 178 1.61 1.96 13.58
N ASN A 179 1.26 1.18 14.61
CA ASN A 179 0.49 1.70 15.74
C ASN A 179 1.35 2.29 16.87
N ASP A 180 2.66 2.05 16.85
CA ASP A 180 3.56 2.59 17.86
C ASP A 180 3.49 4.13 17.90
N ARG A 181 3.26 4.69 19.08
CA ARG A 181 2.95 6.11 19.23
C ARG A 181 4.12 7.01 18.83
N ASP A 182 5.34 6.63 19.22
CA ASP A 182 6.53 7.43 18.96
C ASP A 182 6.92 7.35 17.48
N GLN A 183 6.84 6.15 16.90
CA GLN A 183 7.04 5.93 15.47
C GLN A 183 6.01 6.69 14.64
N ARG A 184 4.72 6.66 15.02
CA ARG A 184 3.64 7.44 14.37
C ARG A 184 3.92 8.93 14.39
N GLN A 185 4.31 9.47 15.55
CA GLN A 185 4.62 10.89 15.66
C GLN A 185 5.85 11.28 14.85
N ASN A 186 6.88 10.44 14.83
CA ASN A 186 8.07 10.66 14.02
C ASN A 186 7.73 10.66 12.53
N LEU A 187 7.01 9.63 12.07
CA LEU A 187 6.53 9.52 10.69
C LEU A 187 5.69 10.72 10.29
N ALA A 188 4.73 11.14 11.13
CA ALA A 188 3.90 12.31 10.85
C ALA A 188 4.73 13.59 10.69
N ARG A 189 5.70 13.83 11.57
CA ARG A 189 6.62 14.98 11.46
C ARG A 189 7.45 14.92 10.18
N GLN A 190 7.94 13.74 9.81
CA GLN A 190 8.70 13.56 8.57
C GLN A 190 7.81 13.85 7.35
N LEU A 191 6.60 13.27 7.30
CA LEU A 191 5.63 13.48 6.22
C LEU A 191 5.28 14.96 6.00
N ASP A 192 5.31 15.81 7.02
CA ASP A 192 5.02 17.24 6.82
C ASP A 192 6.06 17.95 5.94
N LEU A 193 7.27 17.40 5.86
CA LEU A 193 8.44 18.01 5.23
C LEU A 193 8.89 17.29 3.95
N ILE A 194 8.42 16.06 3.70
CA ILE A 194 8.89 15.28 2.56
C ILE A 194 8.45 15.86 1.20
N PRO A 195 9.28 15.67 0.15
CA PRO A 195 8.86 15.92 -1.22
C PRO A 195 7.77 14.93 -1.64
N MET A 196 6.83 15.41 -2.46
CA MET A 196 5.78 14.58 -3.04
C MET A 196 6.01 14.36 -4.53
N TYR A 197 5.80 13.12 -4.98
CA TYR A 197 5.95 12.69 -6.37
C TYR A 197 4.60 12.14 -6.85
N TRP A 198 4.06 12.71 -7.91
CA TRP A 198 2.90 12.16 -8.59
C TRP A 198 3.34 11.60 -9.94
N ILE A 199 3.11 10.31 -10.15
CA ILE A 199 3.50 9.62 -11.37
C ILE A 199 2.40 9.79 -12.42
N ASN A 200 2.71 10.27 -13.63
CA ASN A 200 1.68 10.43 -14.65
C ASN A 200 1.15 9.08 -15.15
N GLN A 201 0.01 9.09 -15.86
CA GLN A 201 -0.63 7.84 -16.32
C GLN A 201 0.26 7.02 -17.25
N GLU A 202 0.97 7.66 -18.18
CA GLU A 202 1.83 6.96 -19.14
C GLU A 202 2.99 6.24 -18.44
N PHE A 203 3.64 6.90 -17.49
CA PHE A 203 4.72 6.29 -16.72
C PHE A 203 4.20 5.21 -15.77
N THR A 204 2.99 5.38 -15.22
CA THR A 204 2.29 4.34 -14.44
C THR A 204 2.06 3.08 -15.26
N ASN A 205 1.58 3.22 -16.49
CA ASN A 205 1.37 2.10 -17.40
C ASN A 205 2.70 1.38 -17.70
N LEU A 206 3.77 2.14 -17.96
CA LEU A 206 5.10 1.58 -18.15
C LEU A 206 5.56 0.77 -16.94
N VAL A 207 5.42 1.31 -15.72
CA VAL A 207 5.78 0.61 -14.47
C VAL A 207 5.02 -0.70 -14.36
N ASN A 208 3.70 -0.71 -14.58
CA ASN A 208 2.90 -1.93 -14.55
C ASN A 208 3.34 -2.96 -15.61
N THR A 209 3.71 -2.51 -16.81
CA THR A 209 4.20 -3.42 -17.86
C THR A 209 5.51 -4.09 -17.49
N VAL A 210 6.45 -3.37 -16.85
CA VAL A 210 7.82 -3.88 -16.67
C VAL A 210 8.13 -4.39 -15.27
N SER A 211 7.28 -4.09 -14.28
CA SER A 211 7.59 -4.38 -12.88
C SER A 211 7.62 -5.86 -12.60
N ALA A 212 6.71 -6.67 -13.17
CA ALA A 212 6.58 -8.09 -12.84
C ALA A 212 7.84 -8.90 -13.19
N ASP A 213 8.44 -8.64 -14.36
CA ASP A 213 9.61 -9.37 -14.87
C ASP A 213 10.95 -8.76 -14.44
N ARG A 214 10.91 -7.74 -13.56
CA ARG A 214 12.12 -7.06 -13.11
C ARG A 214 12.96 -8.01 -12.23
N PRO A 215 14.25 -8.23 -12.56
CA PRO A 215 15.13 -9.00 -11.69
C PRO A 215 15.40 -8.27 -10.37
N PRO A 216 15.93 -8.95 -9.34
CA PRO A 216 16.29 -8.31 -8.07
C PRO A 216 17.13 -7.04 -8.30
N ALA A 217 16.73 -5.95 -7.66
CA ALA A 217 17.47 -4.71 -7.62
C ALA A 217 17.79 -4.36 -6.18
N TRP A 218 18.98 -3.83 -5.97
CA TRP A 218 19.49 -3.53 -4.63
C TRP A 218 19.00 -2.15 -4.21
N VAL A 219 18.33 -2.09 -3.06
CA VAL A 219 17.81 -0.84 -2.52
C VAL A 219 18.96 -0.04 -1.90
N THR A 220 19.40 1.02 -2.59
CA THR A 220 20.49 1.90 -2.17
C THR A 220 20.06 3.36 -2.21
N ASP A 221 20.83 4.24 -1.55
CA ASP A 221 20.60 5.69 -1.61
C ASP A 221 20.72 6.25 -3.04
N GLU A 222 21.36 5.53 -3.96
CA GLU A 222 21.56 5.95 -5.36
C GLU A 222 20.35 5.72 -6.26
N ILE A 223 19.48 4.75 -5.94
CA ILE A 223 18.29 4.49 -6.77
C ILE A 223 17.10 5.35 -6.35
N ALA A 224 17.00 5.71 -5.07
CA ALA A 224 15.90 6.51 -4.57
C ALA A 224 16.01 7.96 -5.07
N PRO A 225 14.92 8.60 -5.53
CA PRO A 225 14.96 9.98 -6.02
C PRO A 225 15.23 11.01 -4.91
N SER A 226 15.07 10.61 -3.65
CA SER A 226 15.34 11.39 -2.44
C SER A 226 15.46 10.45 -1.24
N THR A 227 16.07 10.93 -0.14
CA THR A 227 16.22 10.18 1.12
C THR A 227 14.89 9.86 1.80
N SER A 228 13.89 10.71 1.59
CA SER A 228 12.49 10.52 2.03
C SER A 228 11.54 11.06 0.98
N GLY A 229 10.32 10.54 0.93
CA GLY A 229 9.33 10.96 -0.06
C GLY A 229 7.99 10.27 0.07
N LEU A 230 6.99 10.86 -0.58
CA LEU A 230 5.66 10.27 -0.78
C LEU A 230 5.39 10.25 -2.27
N LEU A 231 5.15 9.06 -2.79
CA LEU A 231 4.88 8.82 -4.20
C LEU A 231 3.47 8.26 -4.35
N ALA A 232 2.71 8.76 -5.32
CA ALA A 232 1.41 8.19 -5.68
C ALA A 232 1.28 7.99 -7.19
N TRP A 233 0.56 6.93 -7.55
CA TRP A 233 0.12 6.65 -8.91
C TRP A 233 -1.37 7.03 -9.07
N PRO A 234 -1.82 7.44 -10.26
CA PRO A 234 -3.21 7.79 -10.55
C PRO A 234 -4.16 6.61 -10.39
N GLN A 235 -3.63 5.39 -10.52
CA GLN A 235 -4.34 4.13 -10.36
C GLN A 235 -3.43 3.13 -9.61
N PRO A 236 -4.01 2.14 -8.91
CA PRO A 236 -3.21 1.11 -8.24
C PRO A 236 -2.29 0.34 -9.19
N VAL A 237 -1.11 -0.05 -8.68
CA VAL A 237 -0.05 -0.75 -9.40
C VAL A 237 0.35 -2.05 -8.71
N GLY A 238 1.18 -2.85 -9.40
CA GLY A 238 1.75 -4.10 -8.88
C GLY A 238 0.86 -5.31 -9.08
N GLN A 239 1.36 -6.48 -8.69
CA GLN A 239 0.70 -7.77 -8.97
C GLN A 239 -0.70 -7.89 -8.34
N THR A 240 -0.87 -7.34 -7.13
CA THR A 240 -2.18 -7.34 -6.44
C THR A 240 -3.12 -6.25 -6.96
N GLY A 241 -2.62 -5.25 -7.69
CA GLY A 241 -3.40 -4.11 -8.15
C GLY A 241 -3.98 -3.28 -7.00
N GLN A 242 -3.34 -3.27 -5.82
CA GLN A 242 -3.83 -2.53 -4.64
C GLN A 242 -2.95 -1.34 -4.27
N LEU A 243 -1.68 -1.31 -4.68
CA LEU A 243 -0.74 -0.29 -4.26
C LEU A 243 -0.97 1.02 -5.01
N ALA A 244 -1.52 2.04 -4.35
CA ALA A 244 -1.82 3.35 -4.95
C ALA A 244 -0.81 4.44 -4.57
N ALA A 245 -0.15 4.30 -3.43
CA ALA A 245 0.90 5.21 -2.98
C ALA A 245 1.92 4.50 -2.09
N VAL A 246 3.09 5.09 -1.94
CA VAL A 246 4.13 4.65 -1.02
C VAL A 246 4.82 5.85 -0.39
N SER A 247 5.07 5.79 0.92
CA SER A 247 5.98 6.71 1.61
C SER A 247 7.22 5.96 2.09
N TRP A 248 8.37 6.63 2.03
CA TRP A 248 9.61 6.15 2.62
C TRP A 248 10.25 7.25 3.46
N THR A 249 10.78 6.85 4.61
CA THR A 249 11.49 7.75 5.53
C THR A 249 12.71 7.05 6.08
N PRO A 250 13.84 7.76 6.29
CA PRO A 250 15.04 7.15 6.83
C PRO A 250 14.81 6.66 8.26
N GLU A 251 15.20 5.41 8.52
CA GLU A 251 15.16 4.79 9.85
C GLU A 251 16.40 3.90 10.01
N GLY A 252 17.23 4.15 11.02
CA GLY A 252 18.46 3.37 11.26
C GLY A 252 19.32 3.13 10.02
N ASN A 253 19.52 1.85 9.68
CA ASN A 253 20.34 1.39 8.56
C ASN A 253 19.60 1.32 7.21
N GLY A 254 18.38 1.82 7.12
CA GLY A 254 17.56 1.74 5.91
C GLY A 254 16.42 2.76 5.89
N TRP A 255 15.25 2.29 5.44
CA TRP A 255 14.04 3.08 5.35
C TRP A 255 12.85 2.34 5.91
N GLN A 256 12.02 3.06 6.65
CA GLN A 256 10.66 2.64 6.89
C GLN A 256 9.84 2.93 5.65
N VAL A 257 9.27 1.88 5.05
CA VAL A 257 8.47 1.98 3.83
C VAL A 257 7.04 1.53 4.14
N ILE A 258 6.08 2.38 3.79
CA ILE A 258 4.65 2.10 3.97
C ILE A 258 3.96 2.22 2.62
N GLY A 259 3.33 1.12 2.21
CA GLY A 259 2.50 1.04 1.01
C GLY A 259 1.03 1.24 1.36
N TYR A 260 0.33 1.97 0.51
CA TYR A 260 -1.07 2.36 0.72
C TYR A 260 -1.95 1.89 -0.42
N HIS A 261 -3.16 1.46 -0.11
CA HIS A 261 -4.25 1.47 -1.08
C HIS A 261 -5.02 2.77 -1.00
N SER A 262 -5.76 3.10 -2.05
CA SER A 262 -6.60 4.30 -2.09
C SER A 262 -8.07 3.98 -1.81
N ILE A 263 -8.76 4.90 -1.16
CA ILE A 263 -10.19 4.81 -0.83
C ILE A 263 -10.94 5.82 -1.71
N GLY A 264 -11.65 5.35 -2.72
CA GLY A 264 -12.32 6.18 -3.73
C GLY A 264 -13.80 6.40 -3.45
N SER A 265 -14.58 5.33 -3.59
CA SER A 265 -16.03 5.27 -3.43
C SER A 265 -16.42 4.01 -2.65
N GLY A 266 -17.70 3.63 -2.65
CA GLY A 266 -18.20 2.43 -1.96
C GLY A 266 -19.00 2.72 -0.69
N MET A 267 -19.38 3.98 -0.47
CA MET A 267 -20.17 4.42 0.67
C MET A 267 -21.10 5.56 0.25
N ASP A 268 -22.17 5.79 1.03
CA ASP A 268 -23.10 6.90 0.88
C ASP A 268 -22.39 8.26 0.73
N GLU A 269 -22.88 9.09 -0.19
CA GLU A 269 -22.23 10.37 -0.53
C GLU A 269 -22.15 11.34 0.66
N ASP A 270 -23.12 11.28 1.59
CA ASP A 270 -23.17 12.13 2.78
C ASP A 270 -22.09 11.76 3.82
N LEU A 271 -21.57 10.54 3.78
CA LEU A 271 -20.50 10.07 4.67
C LEU A 271 -19.10 10.37 4.14
N MET A 272 -18.97 10.67 2.85
CA MET A 272 -17.68 10.94 2.22
C MET A 272 -16.92 12.12 2.85
N PRO A 273 -17.55 13.26 3.17
CA PRO A 273 -16.87 14.36 3.85
C PRO A 273 -16.25 13.95 5.19
N THR A 274 -16.97 13.16 6.00
CA THR A 274 -16.50 12.63 7.28
C THR A 274 -15.32 11.69 7.08
N LEU A 275 -15.44 10.74 6.15
CA LEU A 275 -14.35 9.83 5.78
C LEU A 275 -13.08 10.59 5.39
N ARG A 276 -13.21 11.60 4.52
CA ARG A 276 -12.08 12.42 4.06
C ARG A 276 -11.46 13.25 5.19
N HIS A 277 -12.25 13.60 6.20
CA HIS A 277 -11.76 14.31 7.37
C HIS A 277 -10.96 13.39 8.28
N GLU A 278 -11.50 12.20 8.55
CA GLU A 278 -11.02 11.27 9.57
C GLU A 278 -9.84 10.40 9.09
N ILE A 279 -9.97 9.75 7.93
CA ILE A 279 -8.95 8.83 7.38
C ILE A 279 -8.27 9.42 6.15
N GLY A 280 -9.01 10.17 5.31
CA GLY A 280 -8.49 10.77 4.10
C GLY A 280 -8.68 9.89 2.87
N TRP A 281 -7.60 9.65 2.11
CA TRP A 281 -7.63 8.89 0.83
C TRP A 281 -6.82 7.62 0.85
N LEU A 282 -5.94 7.43 1.83
CA LEU A 282 -4.98 6.34 1.86
C LEU A 282 -5.19 5.52 3.12
N ALA A 283 -5.22 4.21 2.95
CA ALA A 283 -5.15 3.26 4.07
C ALA A 283 -3.90 2.38 3.90
N PRO A 284 -3.13 2.15 4.97
CA PRO A 284 -1.86 1.43 4.91
C PRO A 284 -2.08 -0.08 4.77
N ILE A 285 -1.56 -0.69 3.72
CA ILE A 285 -1.69 -2.13 3.43
C ILE A 285 -0.38 -2.90 3.60
N HIS A 286 0.74 -2.20 3.61
CA HIS A 286 2.07 -2.77 3.78
C HIS A 286 2.91 -1.85 4.64
N ALA A 287 3.64 -2.39 5.61
CA ALA A 287 4.69 -1.67 6.30
C ALA A 287 5.89 -2.58 6.49
N GLU A 288 7.08 -2.06 6.23
CA GLU A 288 8.33 -2.81 6.31
C GLU A 288 9.54 -1.89 6.43
N HIS A 289 10.48 -2.29 7.28
CA HIS A 289 11.80 -1.69 7.33
C HIS A 289 12.70 -2.33 6.26
N VAL A 290 13.04 -1.57 5.23
CA VAL A 290 13.90 -2.03 4.12
C VAL A 290 15.33 -1.59 4.40
N THR A 291 16.21 -2.55 4.63
CA THR A 291 17.63 -2.28 4.90
C THR A 291 18.37 -1.89 3.61
N ARG A 292 19.40 -1.04 3.73
CA ARG A 292 20.30 -0.74 2.61
C ARG A 292 20.93 -2.01 2.06
N GLY A 293 20.92 -2.16 0.74
CA GLY A 293 21.45 -3.34 0.06
C GLY A 293 20.52 -4.54 0.11
N THR A 294 19.26 -4.41 0.54
CA THR A 294 18.27 -5.48 0.35
C THR A 294 17.91 -5.59 -1.13
N GLY A 295 17.95 -6.81 -1.68
CA GLY A 295 17.56 -7.09 -3.06
C GLY A 295 16.05 -7.36 -3.15
N LEU A 296 15.31 -6.51 -3.85
CA LEU A 296 13.87 -6.68 -4.07
C LEU A 296 13.60 -6.95 -5.54
N ASP A 297 12.78 -7.95 -5.85
CA ASP A 297 12.37 -8.29 -7.22
C ASP A 297 11.00 -7.69 -7.61
N GLY A 298 10.55 -8.01 -8.82
CA GLY A 298 9.26 -7.57 -9.35
C GLY A 298 8.01 -8.11 -8.66
N SER A 299 8.13 -9.24 -7.96
CA SER A 299 7.03 -9.90 -7.24
C SER A 299 6.79 -9.35 -5.85
N HIS A 300 7.80 -8.68 -5.28
CA HIS A 300 7.69 -8.03 -3.99
C HIS A 300 6.55 -6.98 -3.97
N PRO A 301 5.81 -6.80 -2.86
CA PRO A 301 4.77 -5.76 -2.74
C PRO A 301 5.27 -4.33 -3.06
N LEU A 302 6.55 -4.06 -2.78
CA LEU A 302 7.22 -2.78 -3.11
C LEU A 302 7.88 -2.78 -4.52
N GLY A 303 7.73 -3.84 -5.30
CA GLY A 303 8.28 -3.98 -6.65
C GLY A 303 8.00 -2.76 -7.55
N PRO A 304 6.76 -2.23 -7.61
CA PRO A 304 6.44 -1.04 -8.40
C PRO A 304 7.20 0.22 -7.96
N LEU A 305 7.44 0.40 -6.66
CA LEU A 305 8.23 1.52 -6.13
C LEU A 305 9.67 1.43 -6.66
N ILE A 306 10.31 0.27 -6.48
CA ILE A 306 11.71 0.06 -6.88
C ILE A 306 11.85 0.19 -8.39
N THR A 307 10.91 -0.35 -9.16
CA THR A 307 10.83 -0.15 -10.61
C THR A 307 10.75 1.34 -10.97
N THR A 308 9.90 2.10 -10.28
CA THR A 308 9.74 3.55 -10.53
C THR A 308 11.03 4.31 -10.24
N TRP A 309 11.69 4.02 -9.11
CA TRP A 309 12.99 4.59 -8.74
C TRP A 309 14.07 4.32 -9.78
N LEU A 310 14.21 3.08 -10.23
CA LEU A 310 15.17 2.70 -11.27
C LEU A 310 14.93 3.44 -12.59
N LEU A 311 13.68 3.53 -13.03
CA LEU A 311 13.34 4.20 -14.30
C LEU A 311 13.57 5.72 -14.22
N ILE A 312 13.32 6.34 -13.05
CA ILE A 312 13.69 7.75 -12.81
C ILE A 312 15.21 7.91 -12.87
N ASN A 313 15.96 7.06 -12.16
CA ASN A 313 17.43 7.13 -12.11
C ASN A 313 18.08 6.89 -13.49
N GLN A 314 17.45 6.08 -14.34
CA GLN A 314 17.87 5.84 -15.74
C GLN A 314 17.55 7.01 -16.68
N GLN A 315 17.08 8.15 -16.16
CA GLN A 315 16.70 9.34 -16.94
C GLN A 315 15.61 9.08 -18.00
N MET A 316 14.81 8.03 -17.82
CA MET A 316 13.64 7.76 -18.67
C MET A 316 12.46 8.67 -18.33
N ALA A 317 12.50 9.31 -17.16
CA ALA A 317 11.50 10.26 -16.72
C ALA A 317 12.13 11.62 -16.41
N GLU A 318 11.32 12.66 -16.54
CA GLU A 318 11.61 14.00 -16.02
C GLU A 318 10.64 14.32 -14.87
N ALA A 319 11.13 15.11 -13.92
CA ALA A 319 10.35 15.57 -12.77
C ALA A 319 10.09 17.08 -12.91
N VAL A 320 8.84 17.45 -13.18
CA VAL A 320 8.42 18.84 -13.38
C VAL A 320 7.60 19.31 -12.18
N PRO A 321 7.81 20.52 -11.63
CA PRO A 321 6.97 21.05 -10.56
C PRO A 321 5.49 21.13 -10.97
N ALA A 322 4.61 20.62 -10.12
CA ALA A 322 3.16 20.70 -10.34
C ALA A 322 2.65 22.12 -10.09
N LYS A 323 1.75 22.59 -10.95
CA LYS A 323 1.05 23.87 -10.73
C LYS A 323 -0.09 23.66 -9.73
N LEU A 324 0.15 24.03 -8.47
CA LEU A 324 -0.86 23.94 -7.42
C LEU A 324 -1.93 25.03 -7.55
N SER A 325 -3.14 24.71 -7.10
CA SER A 325 -4.25 25.67 -7.10
C SER A 325 -3.99 26.82 -6.11
N LYS A 326 -4.50 28.01 -6.43
CA LYS A 326 -4.42 29.19 -5.55
C LYS A 326 -5.02 28.93 -4.16
N GLY A 327 -6.04 28.07 -4.08
CA GLY A 327 -6.68 27.70 -2.82
C GLY A 327 -5.73 26.96 -1.87
N ILE A 328 -4.99 25.99 -2.39
CA ILE A 328 -3.98 25.24 -1.63
C ILE A 328 -2.88 26.18 -1.13
N VAL A 329 -2.33 27.00 -2.03
CA VAL A 329 -1.26 27.95 -1.67
C VAL A 329 -1.73 28.91 -0.56
N LYS A 330 -2.93 29.48 -0.68
CA LYS A 330 -3.51 30.38 0.33
C LYS A 330 -3.75 29.67 1.67
N ALA A 331 -4.20 28.41 1.66
CA ALA A 331 -4.43 27.64 2.89
C ALA A 331 -3.11 27.41 3.67
N TYR A 332 -2.03 27.10 2.96
CA TYR A 332 -0.69 26.95 3.55
C TYR A 332 -0.15 28.28 4.08
N GLN A 333 -0.32 29.38 3.35
CA GLN A 333 0.06 30.71 3.82
C GLN A 333 -0.69 31.12 5.10
N ARG A 334 -2.01 30.87 5.18
CA ARG A 334 -2.81 31.16 6.39
C ARG A 334 -2.36 30.38 7.62
N SER A 335 -1.84 29.17 7.42
CA SER A 335 -1.31 28.33 8.49
C SER A 335 0.20 28.53 8.72
N GLN A 336 0.81 29.54 8.09
CA GLN A 336 2.24 29.85 8.17
C GLN A 336 3.15 28.65 7.78
N ARG A 337 2.67 27.79 6.89
CA ARG A 337 3.41 26.63 6.37
C ARG A 337 4.07 26.97 5.04
N PRO A 338 5.25 26.40 4.74
CA PRO A 338 5.87 26.55 3.43
C PRO A 338 5.00 25.94 2.34
N THR A 339 4.97 26.56 1.15
CA THR A 339 4.23 26.03 -0.01
C THR A 339 4.68 24.60 -0.30
N PRO A 340 3.74 23.64 -0.44
CA PRO A 340 4.11 22.24 -0.62
C PRO A 340 4.73 22.02 -2.01
N GLU A 341 5.78 21.20 -2.06
CA GLU A 341 6.46 20.83 -3.31
C GLU A 341 5.91 19.51 -3.83
N VAL A 342 5.27 19.55 -5.00
CA VAL A 342 4.79 18.36 -5.72
C VAL A 342 5.50 18.29 -7.07
N LYS A 343 6.10 17.14 -7.38
CA LYS A 343 6.78 16.86 -8.65
C LYS A 343 5.94 15.89 -9.46
N ILE A 344 5.59 16.27 -10.69
CA ILE A 344 5.00 15.38 -11.67
C ILE A 344 6.13 14.63 -12.37
N VAL A 345 6.13 13.31 -12.25
CA VAL A 345 7.07 12.43 -12.93
C VAL A 345 6.41 11.92 -14.20
N GLN A 346 7.00 12.23 -15.35
CA GLN A 346 6.48 11.86 -16.66
C GLN A 346 7.59 11.32 -17.54
N ILE A 347 7.22 10.49 -18.53
CA ILE A 347 8.17 10.00 -19.53
C ILE A 347 8.77 11.20 -20.25
N ARG A 348 10.09 11.20 -20.40
CA ARG A 348 10.80 12.26 -21.10
C ARG A 348 10.41 12.24 -22.58
N THR A 349 9.63 13.23 -23.03
CA THR A 349 9.29 13.37 -24.45
C THR A 349 10.45 14.04 -25.18
N ARG A 350 10.98 13.39 -26.22
CA ARG A 350 11.94 14.07 -27.11
C ARG A 350 11.18 14.98 -28.05
N SER A 351 11.58 16.26 -28.08
CA SER A 351 11.28 17.17 -29.18
C SER A 351 11.76 16.54 -30.48
N SER A 352 10.83 16.30 -31.41
CA SER A 352 11.09 15.81 -32.77
C SER A 352 11.79 16.90 -33.61
N THR A 353 13.02 17.22 -33.27
CA THR A 353 13.91 18.08 -34.07
C THR A 353 15.29 17.46 -34.05
N SER A 354 15.43 16.41 -34.86
CA SER A 354 16.64 16.02 -35.60
C SER A 354 16.47 14.58 -36.12
N LEU A 355 15.50 14.40 -37.03
CA LEU A 355 15.63 13.36 -38.05
C LEU A 355 16.43 13.97 -39.21
N THR A 356 17.69 14.31 -38.95
CA THR A 356 18.64 14.47 -40.05
C THR A 356 19.05 13.05 -40.42
N GLN A 357 18.46 12.53 -41.50
CA GLN A 357 18.89 11.29 -42.12
C GLN A 357 20.35 11.48 -42.58
N CYS A 358 21.30 11.03 -41.75
CA CYS A 358 22.65 10.76 -42.20
C CYS A 358 22.65 9.38 -42.84
N THR A 359 22.60 9.37 -44.17
CA THR A 359 22.91 8.20 -44.99
C THR A 359 24.37 7.84 -44.75
N GLU A 360 24.63 6.78 -43.98
CA GLU A 360 25.99 6.22 -43.86
C GLU A 360 26.15 4.95 -44.72
N PRO A 361 27.32 4.78 -45.35
CA PRO A 361 27.60 3.69 -46.27
C PRO A 361 27.98 2.39 -45.53
N THR A 362 27.60 1.28 -46.16
CA THR A 362 27.80 -0.12 -45.79
C THR A 362 29.16 -0.45 -45.17
N ARG A 363 29.16 -1.00 -43.93
CA ARG A 363 30.23 -1.86 -43.36
C ARG A 363 29.80 -2.55 -42.03
N PRO A 364 30.57 -3.55 -41.57
CA PRO A 364 30.32 -5.00 -41.63
C PRO A 364 29.30 -5.52 -40.58
N ARG A 365 28.84 -6.78 -40.74
CA ARG A 365 27.81 -7.49 -39.93
C ARG A 365 27.91 -7.24 -38.42
N ALA A 366 27.28 -6.17 -37.95
CA ALA A 366 26.96 -5.97 -36.55
C ALA A 366 25.87 -6.97 -36.16
N ARG A 367 26.04 -7.58 -34.98
CA ARG A 367 24.99 -8.38 -34.31
C ARG A 367 23.65 -7.66 -34.47
N ALA A 368 22.63 -8.37 -34.96
CA ALA A 368 21.31 -7.79 -35.21
C ALA A 368 20.89 -6.94 -34.02
N LYS A 369 20.65 -5.65 -34.26
CA LYS A 369 20.15 -4.75 -33.21
C LYS A 369 18.81 -5.32 -32.72
N PRO A 370 18.61 -5.45 -31.40
CA PRO A 370 17.33 -5.92 -30.87
C PRO A 370 16.18 -5.07 -31.41
N ASP A 371 15.09 -5.70 -31.82
CA ASP A 371 13.82 -5.08 -32.26
C ASP A 371 12.89 -4.76 -31.06
N HIS A 372 13.37 -4.97 -29.84
CA HIS A 372 12.62 -4.80 -28.60
C HIS A 372 13.53 -4.34 -27.45
N ARG A 373 12.90 -3.86 -26.39
CA ARG A 373 13.55 -3.54 -25.11
C ARG A 373 13.43 -4.71 -24.15
N PHE A 374 14.45 -4.93 -23.32
CA PHE A 374 14.50 -6.04 -22.35
C PHE A 374 15.30 -5.67 -21.09
N TRP A 375 14.98 -6.29 -19.97
CA TRP A 375 15.71 -6.12 -18.72
C TRP A 375 17.09 -6.76 -18.81
N VAL A 376 18.11 -6.00 -18.42
CA VAL A 376 19.46 -6.51 -18.14
C VAL A 376 19.59 -6.64 -16.62
N SER A 377 20.00 -7.82 -16.15
CA SER A 377 20.25 -8.06 -14.73
C SER A 377 21.36 -7.16 -14.20
N GLY A 378 21.27 -6.83 -12.91
CA GLY A 378 22.36 -6.16 -12.22
C GLY A 378 23.63 -7.01 -12.25
N HIS A 379 24.77 -6.35 -12.32
CA HIS A 379 26.08 -7.02 -12.37
C HIS A 379 27.21 -6.09 -11.90
N PRO A 380 28.28 -6.65 -11.33
CA PRO A 380 29.46 -5.88 -10.98
C PRO A 380 30.19 -5.43 -12.25
N ARG A 381 30.73 -4.22 -12.21
CA ARG A 381 31.54 -3.63 -13.28
C ARG A 381 32.77 -2.95 -12.69
N GLN A 382 33.93 -3.22 -13.28
CA GLN A 382 35.15 -2.49 -12.96
C GLN A 382 35.14 -1.13 -13.68
N GLN A 383 34.77 -0.08 -12.94
CA GLN A 383 34.73 1.29 -13.44
C GLN A 383 36.09 1.97 -13.31
N ALA A 384 36.55 2.52 -14.43
CA ALA A 384 37.75 3.32 -14.49
C ALA A 384 37.59 4.64 -13.72
N TYR A 385 38.54 4.99 -12.84
CA TYR A 385 38.56 6.26 -12.10
C TYR A 385 39.99 6.77 -11.86
N GLY A 386 40.14 7.95 -11.23
CA GLY A 386 41.42 8.59 -10.95
C GLY A 386 42.06 9.32 -12.14
N PRO A 387 43.22 9.99 -11.95
CA PRO A 387 43.95 10.67 -13.02
C PRO A 387 44.27 9.70 -14.16
N GLY A 388 43.84 10.04 -15.38
CA GLY A 388 44.03 9.20 -16.55
C GLY A 388 43.21 7.90 -16.56
N ARG A 389 42.17 7.76 -15.71
CA ARG A 389 41.33 6.55 -15.65
C ARG A 389 42.14 5.27 -15.36
N SER A 390 43.26 5.41 -14.66
CA SER A 390 44.25 4.36 -14.38
C SER A 390 43.82 3.40 -13.27
N LEU A 391 42.98 3.86 -12.34
CA LEU A 391 42.47 3.04 -11.24
C LEU A 391 41.17 2.35 -11.66
N ARG A 392 40.89 1.18 -11.06
CA ARG A 392 39.64 0.44 -11.21
C ARG A 392 38.96 0.34 -9.86
N ARG A 393 37.68 0.69 -9.81
CA ARG A 393 36.81 0.43 -8.67
C ARG A 393 35.67 -0.45 -9.13
N GLU A 394 35.32 -1.43 -8.33
CA GLU A 394 34.12 -2.21 -8.56
C GLU A 394 32.89 -1.36 -8.26
N ILE A 395 31.95 -1.30 -9.19
CA ILE A 395 30.64 -0.69 -9.01
C ILE A 395 29.57 -1.73 -9.35
N GLU A 396 28.50 -1.74 -8.58
CA GLU A 396 27.34 -2.58 -8.89
C GLU A 396 26.43 -1.84 -9.85
N ILE A 397 26.23 -2.39 -11.06
CA ILE A 397 25.28 -1.83 -12.02
C ILE A 397 23.90 -2.38 -11.68
N GLN A 398 22.95 -1.50 -11.39
CA GLN A 398 21.56 -1.89 -11.13
C GLN A 398 20.87 -2.40 -12.41
N PRO A 399 19.81 -3.23 -12.27
CA PRO A 399 19.02 -3.64 -13.42
C PRO A 399 18.51 -2.45 -14.23
N PHE A 400 18.63 -2.54 -15.55
CA PHE A 400 18.23 -1.47 -16.47
C PHE A 400 17.57 -2.01 -17.73
N LEU A 401 16.75 -1.17 -18.35
CA LEU A 401 16.03 -1.52 -19.57
C LEU A 401 16.89 -1.16 -20.79
N LYS A 402 17.33 -2.17 -21.56
CA LYS A 402 18.19 -2.01 -22.73
C LYS A 402 17.40 -2.13 -24.03
N GLY A 403 17.77 -1.35 -25.04
CA GLY A 403 17.10 -1.29 -26.36
C GLY A 403 16.72 0.15 -26.69
N ASP A 404 16.46 0.43 -27.97
CA ASP A 404 16.05 1.77 -28.39
C ASP A 404 14.69 2.14 -27.75
N GLU A 405 14.54 3.38 -27.29
CA GLU A 405 13.42 3.82 -26.44
C GLU A 405 12.04 3.60 -27.08
N HIS A 406 11.95 3.65 -28.42
CA HIS A 406 10.71 3.50 -29.18
C HIS A 406 10.29 2.05 -29.46
N LEU A 407 11.15 1.07 -29.15
CA LEU A 407 10.85 -0.33 -29.42
C LEU A 407 9.96 -0.92 -28.32
N PRO A 408 9.06 -1.87 -28.65
CA PRO A 408 8.22 -2.53 -27.67
C PRO A 408 9.05 -3.28 -26.63
N ILE A 409 8.53 -3.42 -25.41
CA ILE A 409 9.20 -4.18 -24.35
C ILE A 409 8.79 -5.65 -24.46
N ARG A 410 9.75 -6.57 -24.65
CA ARG A 410 9.47 -8.01 -24.59
C ARG A 410 9.75 -8.52 -23.18
N LEU A 411 8.75 -9.16 -22.60
CA LEU A 411 8.71 -9.59 -21.20
C LEU A 411 9.51 -10.89 -20.92
N SER A 412 10.16 -11.51 -21.92
CA SER A 412 10.65 -12.90 -21.80
C SER A 412 12.15 -13.15 -22.02
N THR A 413 13.02 -12.13 -21.99
CA THR A 413 14.45 -12.37 -22.30
C THR A 413 15.41 -11.62 -21.40
N THR A 414 15.53 -12.07 -20.15
CA THR A 414 16.64 -11.67 -19.28
C THR A 414 17.94 -12.23 -19.84
N VAL A 415 18.76 -11.38 -20.46
CA VAL A 415 20.08 -11.80 -20.97
C VAL A 415 21.07 -11.81 -19.81
N ARG A 416 21.47 -13.01 -19.36
CA ARG A 416 22.59 -13.17 -18.43
C ARG A 416 23.89 -12.77 -19.13
N VAL A 417 24.64 -11.83 -18.55
CA VAL A 417 26.00 -11.53 -19.00
C VAL A 417 26.89 -12.70 -18.57
N LEU A 418 27.37 -13.50 -19.53
CA LEU A 418 28.34 -14.55 -19.26
C LEU A 418 29.69 -13.89 -18.95
N GLY A 419 30.13 -13.99 -17.69
CA GLY A 419 31.46 -13.56 -17.28
C GLY A 419 32.54 -14.31 -18.07
N SER A 420 33.54 -13.58 -18.56
CA SER A 420 34.71 -14.15 -19.22
C SER A 420 35.45 -15.07 -18.25
N ARG A 421 35.57 -16.37 -18.58
CA ARG A 421 36.51 -17.29 -17.92
C ARG A 421 37.91 -16.69 -18.01
N SER A 422 38.49 -16.36 -16.87
CA SER A 422 39.92 -16.09 -16.75
C SER A 422 40.67 -17.32 -17.27
N ALA A 423 41.41 -17.15 -18.35
CA ALA A 423 42.37 -18.14 -18.81
C ALA A 423 43.56 -18.14 -17.83
N THR A 424 43.51 -19.01 -16.83
CA THR A 424 44.72 -19.44 -16.13
C THR A 424 45.34 -20.57 -16.93
N ASP A 425 46.34 -20.15 -17.69
CA ASP A 425 47.39 -20.97 -18.28
C ASP A 425 48.00 -21.90 -17.23
N GLY A 426 48.21 -23.16 -17.59
CA GLY A 426 48.67 -24.21 -16.70
C GLY A 426 49.09 -25.44 -17.50
N LYS A 427 50.10 -25.25 -18.36
CA LYS A 427 50.88 -26.35 -18.94
C LYS A 427 51.45 -27.21 -17.80
N LEU A 428 50.97 -28.45 -17.66
CA LEU A 428 51.78 -29.52 -17.07
C LEU A 428 52.53 -30.20 -18.21
N GLY A 429 53.84 -30.04 -18.19
CA GLY A 429 54.77 -30.85 -18.96
C GLY A 429 54.87 -32.26 -18.38
N THR A 430 55.01 -33.20 -19.30
CA THR A 430 55.51 -34.57 -19.13
C THR A 430 56.97 -34.55 -18.67
N ASP A 431 57.26 -35.15 -17.52
CA ASP A 431 58.09 -36.35 -17.35
C ASP A 431 58.15 -36.75 -15.86
#